data_AF-A0A374U3I9-F1
#
_entry.id   AF-A0A374U3I9-F1
#
_cell.length_a   1.000
_cell.length_b   1.000
_cell.length_c   1.000
_cell.angle_alpha   90.00
_cell.angle_beta   90.00
_cell.angle_gamma   90.00
#
_symmetry.space_group_name_H-M   'P 1'
#
loop_
_entity.id
_entity.type
_entity.pdbx_description
1 polymer ?
#
loop_
_entity_poly.entity_id
_entity_poly.type
_entity_poly.pdbx_seq_one_letter_code
_entity_poly.pdbx_strand_id
1 'polypeptide(L)'
;MQEALKNLEAAKAAASPEKIARFNDDIARFQELRDKMAAQAAELRESLPTMQADIDAAQAKYDEAINRASKLQAKLDMKLEELKAVEALGDEELAETIKQQIKSLRQEIVTAKARVDFCEMELREVQDRLKRQERQVNDCERSAEMYKAHADQFIAWRDALLDNLKKAQTVYDDACKAYEEAKAAADKATSPEITQPTETTPPSNSTQPTETTQPTGSSATSKYAPSSSTKQADTTADKLANTGDTAPSAIALAGIAAAGLGITATATRRIRNSK
;
A
#
# COMPACT_ATOMS: atom_id res chain seq x y z
N MET A 1 -18.23 30.34 12.39
CA MET A 1 -19.33 29.35 12.40
C MET A 1 -19.74 28.89 10.99
N GLN A 2 -20.49 29.66 10.20
CA GLN A 2 -21.06 29.20 8.90
C GLN A 2 -20.05 28.58 7.92
N GLU A 3 -18.86 29.16 7.78
CA GLU A 3 -17.80 28.60 6.91
C GLU A 3 -17.27 27.25 7.41
N ALA A 4 -17.14 27.09 8.74
CA ALA A 4 -16.76 25.81 9.34
C ALA A 4 -17.85 24.74 9.14
N LEU A 5 -19.13 25.11 9.18
CA LEU A 5 -20.24 24.20 8.86
C LEU A 5 -20.14 23.70 7.42
N LYS A 6 -19.95 24.61 6.45
CA LYS A 6 -19.77 24.28 5.04
C LYS A 6 -18.58 23.33 4.81
N ASN A 7 -17.46 23.57 5.51
CA ASN A 7 -16.28 22.71 5.42
C ASN A 7 -16.52 21.32 6.06
N LEU A 8 -17.28 21.25 7.16
CA LEU A 8 -17.70 20.01 7.79
C LEU A 8 -18.69 19.20 6.92
N GLU A 9 -19.65 19.86 6.26
CA GLU A 9 -20.56 19.22 5.31
C GLU A 9 -19.80 18.65 4.10
N ALA A 10 -18.84 19.41 3.55
CA ALA A 10 -17.96 18.92 2.49
C ALA A 10 -17.12 17.72 2.95
N ALA A 11 -16.58 17.74 4.17
CA ALA A 11 -15.82 16.61 4.72
C ALA A 11 -16.71 15.38 4.99
N LYS A 12 -17.95 15.56 5.48
CA LYS A 12 -18.96 14.49 5.64
C LYS A 12 -19.34 13.86 4.30
N ALA A 13 -19.50 14.68 3.26
CA ALA A 13 -19.74 14.19 1.89
C ALA A 13 -18.51 13.50 1.28
N ALA A 14 -17.29 13.92 1.62
CA ALA A 14 -16.05 13.29 1.18
C ALA A 14 -15.84 11.91 1.84
N ALA A 15 -16.00 11.84 3.16
CA ALA A 15 -15.83 10.64 4.00
C ALA A 15 -17.17 9.95 4.33
N SER A 16 -18.11 9.88 3.38
CA SER A 16 -19.45 9.34 3.64
C SER A 16 -19.39 7.84 4.00
N PRO A 17 -20.35 7.31 4.81
CA PRO A 17 -20.33 5.92 5.27
C PRO A 17 -20.22 4.91 4.13
N GLU A 18 -20.85 5.18 2.99
CA GLU A 18 -20.87 4.31 1.81
C GLU A 18 -19.50 4.28 1.09
N LYS A 19 -18.76 5.39 1.13
CA LYS A 19 -17.39 5.46 0.59
C LYS A 19 -16.41 4.75 1.50
N ILE A 20 -16.51 4.96 2.81
CA ILE A 20 -15.67 4.29 3.81
C ILE A 20 -15.95 2.78 3.82
N ALA A 21 -17.20 2.35 3.66
CA ALA A 21 -17.57 0.95 3.47
C ALA A 21 -16.91 0.35 2.22
N ARG A 22 -17.06 0.98 1.05
CA ARG A 22 -16.41 0.53 -0.20
C ARG A 22 -14.89 0.43 -0.05
N PHE A 23 -14.23 1.38 0.62
CA PHE A 23 -12.79 1.27 0.87
C PHE A 23 -12.45 0.07 1.77
N ASN A 24 -13.24 -0.19 2.82
CA ASN A 24 -13.04 -1.39 3.65
C ASN A 24 -13.26 -2.70 2.86
N ASP A 25 -14.28 -2.75 1.99
CA ASP A 25 -14.52 -3.88 1.10
C ASP A 25 -13.35 -4.09 0.11
N ASP A 26 -12.80 -3.00 -0.44
CA ASP A 26 -11.66 -3.04 -1.36
C ASP A 26 -10.40 -3.53 -0.64
N ILE A 27 -10.08 -2.96 0.54
CA ILE A 27 -8.98 -3.39 1.40
C ILE A 27 -9.09 -4.89 1.73
N ALA A 28 -10.28 -5.36 2.12
CA ALA A 28 -10.50 -6.77 2.45
C ALA A 28 -10.25 -7.70 1.25
N ARG A 29 -10.75 -7.35 0.05
CA ARG A 29 -10.50 -8.15 -1.17
C ARG A 29 -9.02 -8.16 -1.56
N PHE A 30 -8.29 -7.05 -1.41
CA PHE A 30 -6.86 -7.02 -1.69
C PHE A 30 -6.04 -7.80 -0.65
N GLN A 31 -6.44 -7.81 0.62
CA GLN A 31 -5.82 -8.65 1.65
C GLN A 31 -6.08 -10.14 1.39
N GLU A 32 -7.31 -10.53 1.02
CA GLU A 32 -7.65 -11.90 0.64
C GLU A 32 -6.85 -12.38 -0.59
N LEU A 33 -6.68 -11.52 -1.60
CA LEU A 33 -5.88 -11.82 -2.79
C LEU A 33 -4.38 -11.93 -2.48
N ARG A 34 -3.84 -11.05 -1.63
CA ARG A 34 -2.47 -11.16 -1.10
C ARG A 34 -2.26 -12.52 -0.42
N ASP A 35 -3.18 -12.92 0.45
CA ASP A 35 -3.02 -14.13 1.27
C ASP A 35 -3.16 -15.41 0.44
N LYS A 36 -4.03 -15.42 -0.59
CA LYS A 36 -4.09 -16.50 -1.58
C LYS A 36 -2.77 -16.64 -2.35
N MET A 37 -2.20 -15.52 -2.83
CA MET A 37 -0.93 -15.54 -3.57
C MET A 37 0.26 -15.95 -2.66
N ALA A 38 0.27 -15.51 -1.40
CA ALA A 38 1.29 -15.90 -0.43
C ALA A 38 1.20 -17.39 -0.05
N ALA A 39 -0.01 -17.93 0.13
CA ALA A 39 -0.22 -19.37 0.36
C ALA A 39 0.23 -20.20 -0.85
N GLN A 40 -0.14 -19.79 -2.07
CA GLN A 40 0.30 -20.45 -3.30
C GLN A 40 1.83 -20.40 -3.47
N ALA A 41 2.49 -19.28 -3.14
CA ALA A 41 3.95 -19.19 -3.14
C ALA A 41 4.61 -20.16 -2.14
N ALA A 42 3.99 -20.39 -0.98
CA ALA A 42 4.47 -21.34 0.02
C ALA A 42 4.32 -22.80 -0.44
N GLU A 43 3.15 -23.18 -0.96
CA GLU A 43 2.89 -24.51 -1.54
C GLU A 43 3.85 -24.83 -2.70
N LEU A 44 4.03 -23.87 -3.62
CA LEU A 44 4.97 -24.03 -4.73
C LEU A 44 6.43 -24.16 -4.24
N ARG A 45 6.81 -23.43 -3.17
CA ARG A 45 8.15 -23.51 -2.55
C ARG A 45 8.40 -24.83 -1.82
N GLU A 46 7.39 -25.43 -1.21
CA GLU A 46 7.50 -26.72 -0.49
C GLU A 46 8.03 -27.84 -1.39
N SER A 47 7.75 -27.79 -2.69
CA SER A 47 8.24 -28.77 -3.67
C SER A 47 9.72 -28.61 -4.09
N LEU A 48 10.32 -27.43 -3.88
CA LEU A 48 11.67 -27.11 -4.40
C LEU A 48 12.78 -28.04 -3.87
N PRO A 49 12.83 -28.44 -2.58
CA PRO A 49 13.84 -29.36 -2.08
C PRO A 49 13.79 -30.74 -2.77
N THR A 50 12.59 -31.24 -3.07
CA THR A 50 12.40 -32.49 -3.81
C THR A 50 12.88 -32.34 -5.26
N MET A 51 12.56 -31.23 -5.92
CA MET A 51 13.05 -30.95 -7.27
C MET A 51 14.58 -30.75 -7.33
N GLN A 52 15.22 -30.26 -6.26
CA GLN A 52 16.68 -30.23 -6.17
C GLN A 52 17.25 -31.65 -6.00
N ALA A 53 16.65 -32.50 -5.17
CA ALA A 53 17.06 -33.89 -5.05
C ALA A 53 16.92 -34.68 -6.36
N ASP A 54 15.92 -34.35 -7.20
CA ASP A 54 15.80 -34.88 -8.57
C ASP A 54 17.00 -34.48 -9.46
N ILE A 55 17.46 -33.23 -9.36
CA ILE A 55 18.65 -32.74 -10.09
C ILE A 55 19.90 -33.47 -9.60
N ASP A 56 20.10 -33.58 -8.28
CA ASP A 56 21.26 -34.25 -7.69
C ASP A 56 21.31 -35.74 -8.09
N ALA A 57 20.14 -36.41 -8.13
CA ALA A 57 20.01 -37.78 -8.60
C ALA A 57 20.21 -37.94 -10.12
N ALA A 58 19.82 -36.95 -10.93
CA ALA A 58 20.09 -36.93 -12.37
C ALA A 58 21.58 -36.68 -12.67
N GLN A 59 22.21 -35.76 -11.93
CA GLN A 59 23.63 -35.45 -12.01
C GLN A 59 24.48 -36.69 -11.70
N ALA A 60 24.16 -37.43 -10.63
CA ALA A 60 24.84 -38.67 -10.27
C ALA A 60 24.79 -39.73 -11.39
N LYS A 61 23.63 -39.90 -12.06
CA LYS A 61 23.49 -40.81 -13.22
C LYS A 61 24.30 -40.37 -14.43
N TYR A 62 24.38 -39.06 -14.67
CA TYR A 62 25.16 -38.47 -15.78
C TYR A 62 26.66 -38.65 -15.54
N ASP A 63 27.13 -38.37 -14.32
CA ASP A 63 28.51 -38.57 -13.91
C ASP A 63 28.90 -40.05 -13.92
N GLU A 64 28.01 -40.97 -13.51
CA GLU A 64 28.24 -42.41 -13.66
C GLU A 64 28.38 -42.83 -15.13
N ALA A 65 27.50 -42.33 -16.01
CA ALA A 65 27.56 -42.61 -17.44
C ALA A 65 28.89 -42.11 -18.07
N ILE A 66 29.34 -40.89 -17.72
CA ILE A 66 30.64 -40.34 -18.15
C ILE A 66 31.79 -41.21 -17.63
N ASN A 67 31.74 -41.62 -16.37
CA ASN A 67 32.75 -42.50 -15.77
C ASN A 67 32.79 -43.87 -16.46
N ARG A 68 31.64 -44.44 -16.85
CA ARG A 68 31.57 -45.69 -17.62
C ARG A 68 32.16 -45.51 -19.01
N ALA A 69 31.78 -44.46 -19.74
CA ALA A 69 32.28 -44.19 -21.09
C ALA A 69 33.81 -43.97 -21.08
N SER A 70 34.32 -43.21 -20.12
CA SER A 70 35.76 -42.97 -19.93
C SER A 70 36.54 -44.25 -19.61
N LYS A 71 36.02 -45.10 -18.72
CA LYS A 71 36.65 -46.40 -18.39
C LYS A 71 36.69 -47.36 -19.59
N LEU A 72 35.64 -47.37 -20.42
CA LEU A 72 35.61 -48.17 -21.65
C LEU A 72 36.60 -47.63 -22.70
N GLN A 73 36.71 -46.30 -22.85
CA GLN A 73 37.69 -45.68 -23.74
C GLN A 73 39.12 -46.06 -23.33
N ALA A 74 39.49 -45.89 -22.05
CA ALA A 74 40.82 -46.28 -21.56
C ALA A 74 41.13 -47.78 -21.76
N LYS A 75 40.11 -48.65 -21.65
CA LYS A 75 40.24 -50.10 -21.95
C LYS A 75 40.45 -50.38 -23.44
N LEU A 76 39.80 -49.61 -24.33
CA LEU A 76 40.05 -49.67 -25.78
C LEU A 76 41.47 -49.20 -26.11
N ASP A 77 41.91 -48.10 -25.52
CA ASP A 77 43.25 -47.53 -25.76
C ASP A 77 44.34 -48.52 -25.32
N MET A 78 44.19 -49.14 -24.13
CA MET A 78 45.06 -50.23 -23.66
C MET A 78 45.08 -51.42 -24.64
N LYS A 79 43.93 -51.86 -25.14
CA LYS A 79 43.83 -52.98 -26.11
C LYS A 79 44.44 -52.65 -27.47
N LEU A 80 44.48 -51.37 -27.86
CA LEU A 80 45.17 -50.92 -29.09
C LEU A 80 46.70 -50.99 -28.95
N GLU A 81 47.27 -50.72 -27.78
CA GLU A 81 48.70 -50.94 -27.53
C GLU A 81 49.04 -52.43 -27.39
N GLU A 82 48.15 -53.22 -26.77
CA GLU A 82 48.27 -54.69 -26.70
C GLU A 82 48.30 -55.32 -28.10
N LEU A 83 47.43 -54.87 -29.01
CA LEU A 83 47.43 -55.31 -30.40
C LEU A 83 48.78 -55.05 -31.10
N LYS A 84 49.31 -53.82 -31.02
CA LYS A 84 50.61 -53.47 -31.62
C LYS A 84 51.74 -54.34 -31.10
N ALA A 85 51.74 -54.66 -29.80
CA ALA A 85 52.76 -55.50 -29.19
C ALA A 85 52.69 -56.95 -29.72
N VAL A 86 51.49 -57.48 -29.95
CA VAL A 86 51.27 -58.82 -30.50
C VAL A 86 51.58 -58.86 -32.01
N GLU A 87 51.17 -57.85 -32.78
CA GLU A 87 51.51 -57.71 -34.20
C GLU A 87 53.04 -57.60 -34.40
N ALA A 88 53.76 -56.93 -33.49
CA ALA A 88 55.23 -56.86 -33.50
C ALA A 88 55.93 -58.18 -33.11
N LEU A 89 55.21 -59.13 -32.50
CA LEU A 89 55.69 -60.49 -32.20
C LEU A 89 55.34 -61.51 -33.31
N GLY A 90 54.43 -61.16 -34.22
CA GLY A 90 54.02 -62.01 -35.35
C GLY A 90 52.99 -63.09 -35.02
N ASP A 91 52.30 -63.00 -33.88
CA ASP A 91 51.21 -63.91 -33.50
C ASP A 91 49.86 -63.42 -34.06
N GLU A 92 49.56 -63.86 -35.29
CA GLU A 92 48.35 -63.43 -36.01
C GLU A 92 47.04 -63.98 -35.41
N GLU A 93 47.07 -65.14 -34.74
CA GLU A 93 45.87 -65.72 -34.11
C GLU A 93 45.47 -64.90 -32.87
N LEU A 94 46.45 -64.51 -32.05
CA LEU A 94 46.23 -63.59 -30.95
C LEU A 94 45.89 -62.17 -31.44
N ALA A 95 46.51 -61.71 -32.53
CA ALA A 95 46.19 -60.41 -33.13
C ALA A 95 44.73 -60.33 -33.60
N GLU A 96 44.23 -61.31 -34.36
CA GLU A 96 42.80 -61.38 -34.76
C GLU A 96 41.86 -61.49 -33.56
N THR A 97 42.25 -62.23 -32.52
CA THR A 97 41.49 -62.29 -31.27
C THR A 97 41.38 -60.91 -30.60
N ILE A 98 42.46 -60.12 -30.57
CA ILE A 98 42.46 -58.76 -30.00
C ILE A 98 41.70 -57.78 -30.92
N LYS A 99 41.84 -57.87 -32.25
CA LYS A 99 41.05 -57.07 -33.22
C LYS A 99 39.55 -57.27 -33.03
N GLN A 100 39.09 -58.50 -32.73
CA GLN A 100 37.69 -58.78 -32.38
C GLN A 100 37.27 -58.16 -31.04
N GLN A 101 38.12 -58.25 -30.00
CA GLN A 101 37.85 -57.59 -28.70
C GLN A 101 37.75 -56.06 -28.84
N ILE A 102 38.62 -55.44 -29.63
CA ILE A 102 38.58 -54.01 -29.98
C ILE A 102 37.26 -53.64 -30.67
N LYS A 103 36.76 -54.48 -31.59
CA LYS A 103 35.46 -54.28 -32.25
C LYS A 103 34.30 -54.30 -31.26
N SER A 104 34.30 -55.23 -30.29
CA SER A 104 33.31 -55.26 -29.20
C SER A 104 33.37 -54.00 -28.34
N LEU A 105 34.57 -53.61 -27.88
CA LEU A 105 34.76 -52.42 -27.04
C LEU A 105 34.29 -51.14 -27.74
N ARG A 106 34.55 -50.99 -29.05
CA ARG A 106 34.04 -49.85 -29.83
C ARG A 106 32.51 -49.80 -29.83
N GLN A 107 31.83 -50.94 -29.94
CA GLN A 107 30.36 -51.00 -29.86
C GLN A 107 29.85 -50.67 -28.45
N GLU A 108 30.50 -51.18 -27.39
CA GLU A 108 30.18 -50.83 -26.00
C GLU A 108 30.36 -49.33 -25.71
N ILE A 109 31.39 -48.70 -26.28
CA ILE A 109 31.65 -47.26 -26.15
C ILE A 109 30.55 -46.44 -26.85
N VAL A 110 30.06 -46.86 -28.02
CA VAL A 110 28.94 -46.18 -28.70
C VAL A 110 27.67 -46.25 -27.83
N THR A 111 27.34 -47.42 -27.28
CA THR A 111 26.20 -47.57 -26.36
C THR A 111 26.38 -46.77 -25.07
N ALA A 112 27.61 -46.69 -24.53
CA ALA A 112 27.90 -45.89 -23.34
C ALA A 112 27.78 -44.38 -23.59
N LYS A 113 28.23 -43.88 -24.76
CA LYS A 113 28.08 -42.48 -25.16
C LYS A 113 26.61 -42.11 -25.35
N ALA A 114 25.83 -42.93 -26.05
CA ALA A 114 24.37 -42.73 -26.15
C ALA A 114 23.66 -42.70 -24.77
N ARG A 115 24.20 -43.38 -23.74
CA ARG A 115 23.70 -43.29 -22.37
C ARG A 115 24.11 -41.99 -21.67
N VAL A 116 25.29 -41.43 -21.96
CA VAL A 116 25.69 -40.09 -21.50
C VAL A 116 24.73 -39.04 -22.06
N ASP A 117 24.50 -39.06 -23.37
CA ASP A 117 23.62 -38.10 -24.07
C ASP A 117 22.18 -38.15 -23.50
N PHE A 118 21.69 -39.36 -23.20
CA PHE A 118 20.40 -39.57 -22.55
C PHE A 118 20.35 -38.99 -21.12
N CYS A 119 21.34 -39.29 -20.27
CA CYS A 119 21.39 -38.74 -18.91
C CYS A 119 21.55 -37.20 -18.92
N GLU A 120 22.24 -36.62 -19.92
CA GLU A 120 22.35 -35.16 -20.10
C GLU A 120 20.99 -34.53 -20.43
N MET A 121 20.17 -35.23 -21.23
CA MET A 121 18.79 -34.82 -21.53
C MET A 121 17.90 -34.89 -20.28
N GLU A 122 17.93 -35.99 -19.51
CA GLU A 122 17.20 -36.11 -18.23
C GLU A 122 17.58 -34.96 -17.28
N LEU A 123 18.88 -34.69 -17.13
CA LEU A 123 19.42 -33.64 -16.26
C LEU A 123 18.93 -32.24 -16.67
N ARG A 124 18.93 -31.91 -17.97
CA ARG A 124 18.37 -30.64 -18.47
C ARG A 124 16.88 -30.51 -18.17
N GLU A 125 16.10 -31.58 -18.31
CA GLU A 125 14.66 -31.55 -18.08
C GLU A 125 14.32 -31.25 -16.62
N VAL A 126 14.98 -31.90 -15.65
CA VAL A 126 14.75 -31.65 -14.23
C VAL A 126 15.24 -30.27 -13.79
N GLN A 127 16.37 -29.79 -14.33
CA GLN A 127 16.82 -28.41 -14.10
C GLN A 127 15.82 -27.38 -14.64
N ASP A 128 15.24 -27.60 -15.82
CA ASP A 128 14.23 -26.69 -16.38
C ASP A 128 12.87 -26.82 -15.71
N ARG A 129 12.57 -27.96 -15.06
CA ARG A 129 11.43 -28.11 -14.15
C ARG A 129 11.61 -27.22 -12.91
N LEU A 130 12.76 -27.29 -12.23
CA LEU A 130 13.06 -26.41 -11.09
C LEU A 130 12.96 -24.92 -11.48
N LYS A 131 13.62 -24.51 -12.57
CA LYS A 131 13.57 -23.11 -13.08
C LYS A 131 12.16 -22.62 -13.44
N ARG A 132 11.21 -23.52 -13.75
CA ARG A 132 9.79 -23.17 -13.94
C ARG A 132 9.09 -23.00 -12.59
N GLN A 133 9.34 -23.90 -11.64
CA GLN A 133 8.79 -23.83 -10.28
C GLN A 133 9.24 -22.55 -9.55
N GLU A 134 10.53 -22.22 -9.60
CA GLU A 134 11.09 -21.00 -9.00
C GLU A 134 10.46 -19.73 -9.56
N ARG A 135 10.18 -19.67 -10.87
CA ARG A 135 9.47 -18.53 -11.49
C ARG A 135 8.05 -18.43 -10.96
N GLN A 136 7.31 -19.54 -10.87
CA GLN A 136 5.95 -19.54 -10.33
C GLN A 136 5.91 -19.07 -8.87
N VAL A 137 6.87 -19.48 -8.04
CA VAL A 137 7.03 -18.94 -6.67
C VAL A 137 7.21 -17.42 -6.71
N ASN A 138 8.19 -16.92 -7.49
CA ASN A 138 8.49 -15.49 -7.57
C ASN A 138 7.32 -14.66 -8.14
N ASP A 139 6.57 -15.20 -9.11
CA ASP A 139 5.40 -14.53 -9.71
C ASP A 139 4.22 -14.48 -8.71
N CYS A 140 4.03 -15.51 -7.88
CA CYS A 140 3.08 -15.49 -6.77
C CYS A 140 3.50 -14.51 -5.66
N GLU A 141 4.78 -14.50 -5.25
CA GLU A 141 5.30 -13.53 -4.26
C GLU A 141 5.10 -12.09 -4.73
N ARG A 142 5.47 -11.79 -5.98
CA ARG A 142 5.27 -10.47 -6.60
C ARG A 142 3.81 -10.08 -6.70
N SER A 143 2.91 -11.06 -6.92
CA SER A 143 1.46 -10.82 -6.94
C SER A 143 0.93 -10.50 -5.54
N ALA A 144 1.45 -11.17 -4.49
CA ALA A 144 1.14 -10.84 -3.10
C ALA A 144 1.62 -9.42 -2.73
N GLU A 145 2.83 -9.02 -3.16
CA GLU A 145 3.35 -7.65 -2.97
C GLU A 145 2.49 -6.59 -3.68
N MET A 146 2.08 -6.85 -4.92
CA MET A 146 1.16 -5.98 -5.68
C MET A 146 -0.17 -5.78 -4.93
N TYR A 147 -0.81 -6.86 -4.48
CA TYR A 147 -2.08 -6.76 -3.74
C TYR A 147 -1.92 -6.11 -2.37
N LYS A 148 -0.80 -6.34 -1.67
CA LYS A 148 -0.45 -5.59 -0.46
C LYS A 148 -0.36 -4.09 -0.72
N ALA A 149 0.38 -3.67 -1.76
CA ALA A 149 0.53 -2.25 -2.10
C ALA A 149 -0.81 -1.56 -2.40
N HIS A 150 -1.74 -2.26 -3.07
CA HIS A 150 -3.11 -1.77 -3.25
C HIS A 150 -3.89 -1.67 -1.93
N ALA A 151 -3.83 -2.68 -1.05
CA ALA A 151 -4.47 -2.60 0.26
C ALA A 151 -3.94 -1.44 1.10
N ASP A 152 -2.61 -1.26 1.15
CA ASP A 152 -1.94 -0.17 1.87
C ASP A 152 -2.33 1.22 1.30
N GLN A 153 -2.47 1.34 -0.03
CA GLN A 153 -2.96 2.54 -0.70
C GLN A 153 -4.41 2.90 -0.31
N PHE A 154 -5.31 1.91 -0.29
CA PHE A 154 -6.71 2.15 0.09
C PHE A 154 -6.88 2.43 1.59
N ILE A 155 -6.05 1.83 2.46
CA ILE A 155 -5.94 2.19 3.88
C ILE A 155 -5.57 3.67 4.02
N ALA A 156 -4.50 4.11 3.34
CA ALA A 156 -4.03 5.50 3.41
C ALA A 156 -5.08 6.51 2.93
N TRP A 157 -5.82 6.21 1.86
CA TRP A 157 -6.91 7.07 1.38
C TRP A 157 -8.10 7.13 2.34
N ARG A 158 -8.54 6.00 2.89
CA ARG A 158 -9.61 5.94 3.90
C ARG A 158 -9.24 6.75 5.13
N ASP A 159 -8.02 6.55 5.64
CA ASP A 159 -7.58 7.14 6.90
C ASP A 159 -7.35 8.66 6.76
N ALA A 160 -6.86 9.12 5.60
CA ALA A 160 -6.78 10.55 5.28
C ALA A 160 -8.17 11.21 5.18
N LEU A 161 -9.19 10.51 4.68
CA LEU A 161 -10.57 11.03 4.66
C LEU A 161 -11.17 11.13 6.07
N LEU A 162 -10.93 10.13 6.92
CA LEU A 162 -11.40 10.12 8.32
C LEU A 162 -10.69 11.19 9.17
N ASP A 163 -9.39 11.40 8.98
CA ASP A 163 -8.62 12.46 9.63
C ASP A 163 -9.09 13.87 9.20
N ASN A 164 -9.34 14.09 7.90
CA ASN A 164 -9.91 15.35 7.41
C ASN A 164 -11.33 15.60 7.96
N LEU A 165 -12.18 14.57 8.04
CA LEU A 165 -13.50 14.67 8.69
C LEU A 165 -13.37 15.05 10.18
N LYS A 166 -12.46 14.40 10.92
CA LYS A 166 -12.20 14.70 12.33
C LYS A 166 -11.75 16.15 12.54
N LYS A 167 -10.80 16.62 11.72
CA LYS A 167 -10.32 18.01 11.74
C LYS A 167 -11.43 19.03 11.46
N ALA A 168 -12.26 18.77 10.44
CA ALA A 168 -13.38 19.64 10.11
C ALA A 168 -14.45 19.68 11.21
N GLN A 169 -14.67 18.56 11.93
CA GLN A 169 -15.59 18.49 13.06
C GLN A 169 -15.07 19.34 14.23
N THR A 170 -13.79 19.20 14.62
CA THR A 170 -13.17 20.05 15.65
C THR A 170 -13.27 21.54 15.34
N VAL A 171 -12.93 21.96 14.11
CA VAL A 171 -13.01 23.37 13.69
C VAL A 171 -14.44 23.92 13.72
N TYR A 172 -15.45 23.07 13.48
CA TYR A 172 -16.85 23.45 13.65
C TYR A 172 -17.25 23.57 15.12
N ASP A 173 -16.87 22.60 15.96
CA ASP A 173 -17.21 22.58 17.38
C ASP A 173 -16.59 23.79 18.13
N ASP A 174 -15.33 24.11 17.84
CA ASP A 174 -14.65 25.33 18.34
C ASP A 174 -15.37 26.61 17.86
N ALA A 175 -15.80 26.64 16.59
CA ALA A 175 -16.52 27.78 16.01
C ALA A 175 -17.98 27.91 16.48
N CYS A 176 -18.57 26.85 17.05
CA CYS A 176 -19.83 26.88 17.77
C CYS A 176 -19.64 27.41 19.19
N LYS A 177 -18.62 26.92 19.90
CA LYS A 177 -18.27 27.40 21.25
C LYS A 177 -18.02 28.91 21.26
N ALA A 178 -17.16 29.40 20.37
CA ALA A 178 -16.85 30.83 20.28
C ALA A 178 -18.07 31.70 19.91
N TYR A 179 -19.06 31.15 19.19
CA TYR A 179 -20.31 31.86 18.87
C TYR A 179 -21.20 32.02 20.10
N GLU A 180 -21.39 30.95 20.89
CA GLU A 180 -22.20 31.02 22.12
C GLU A 180 -21.51 31.85 23.22
N GLU A 181 -20.17 31.82 23.32
CA GLU A 181 -19.40 32.72 24.20
C GLU A 181 -19.58 34.20 23.82
N ALA A 182 -19.51 34.54 22.52
CA ALA A 182 -19.71 35.91 22.05
C ALA A 182 -21.16 36.40 22.26
N LYS A 183 -22.14 35.50 22.11
CA LYS A 183 -23.56 35.75 22.36
C LYS A 183 -23.84 36.01 23.85
N ALA A 184 -23.34 35.16 24.74
CA ALA A 184 -23.45 35.37 26.18
C ALA A 184 -22.77 36.68 26.65
N ALA A 185 -21.66 37.08 26.02
CA ALA A 185 -21.03 38.37 26.27
C ALA A 185 -21.90 39.56 25.82
N ALA A 186 -22.59 39.44 24.67
CA ALA A 186 -23.52 40.46 24.16
C ALA A 186 -24.79 40.58 25.00
N ASP A 187 -25.39 39.46 25.42
CA ASP A 187 -26.56 39.45 26.32
C ASP A 187 -26.23 40.10 27.68
N LYS A 188 -25.03 39.83 28.21
CA LYS A 188 -24.51 40.50 29.41
C LYS A 188 -24.30 42.00 29.20
N ALA A 189 -23.76 42.42 28.06
CA ALA A 189 -23.54 43.83 27.74
C ALA A 189 -24.84 44.62 27.45
N THR A 190 -25.93 43.92 27.12
CA THR A 190 -27.25 44.52 26.82
C THR A 190 -28.18 44.53 28.04
N SER A 191 -27.80 43.85 29.13
CA SER A 191 -28.51 43.93 30.41
C SER A 191 -28.27 45.30 31.07
N PRO A 192 -29.30 46.10 31.37
CA PRO A 192 -29.12 47.40 32.00
C PRO A 192 -28.66 47.23 33.45
N GLU A 193 -27.40 47.59 33.73
CA GLU A 193 -26.90 47.74 35.09
C GLU A 193 -27.62 48.93 35.74
N ILE A 194 -28.70 48.63 36.48
CA ILE A 194 -29.36 49.61 37.35
C ILE A 194 -28.43 49.89 38.53
N THR A 195 -27.44 50.75 38.28
CA THR A 195 -26.66 51.42 39.32
C THR A 195 -27.63 52.28 40.11
N GLN A 196 -27.99 51.78 41.30
CA GLN A 196 -28.93 52.41 42.20
C GLN A 196 -28.48 53.87 42.50
N PRO A 197 -29.29 54.89 42.20
CA PRO A 197 -28.92 56.26 42.49
C PRO A 197 -28.89 56.47 44.00
N THR A 198 -27.75 56.95 44.52
CA THR A 198 -27.60 57.33 45.93
C THR A 198 -28.53 58.51 46.24
N GLU A 199 -29.57 58.28 47.06
CA GLU A 199 -30.47 59.34 47.51
C GLU A 199 -29.74 60.38 48.35
N THR A 200 -29.84 61.65 47.95
CA THR A 200 -29.73 62.81 48.86
C THR A 200 -30.75 63.88 48.45
N THR A 201 -31.36 64.53 49.44
CA THR A 201 -32.66 65.22 49.32
C THR A 201 -32.54 66.70 48.90
N PRO A 202 -33.46 67.25 48.06
CA PRO A 202 -33.50 68.68 47.69
C PRO A 202 -34.27 69.53 48.73
N PRO A 203 -34.22 70.89 48.66
CA PRO A 203 -35.20 71.68 47.88
C PRO A 203 -34.51 72.95 47.23
N SER A 204 -35.13 74.02 46.69
CA SER A 204 -36.54 74.46 46.55
C SER A 204 -36.68 75.57 45.47
N ASN A 205 -37.92 75.93 45.11
CA ASN A 205 -38.39 77.24 44.55
C ASN A 205 -37.85 77.69 43.17
N SER A 206 -38.67 77.69 42.09
CA SER A 206 -39.65 78.76 41.68
C SER A 206 -38.97 80.01 41.07
N THR A 207 -39.35 80.53 39.88
CA THR A 207 -40.73 80.87 39.44
C THR A 207 -40.90 80.94 37.90
N GLN A 208 -42.16 80.82 37.42
CA GLN A 208 -42.75 81.01 36.07
C GLN A 208 -42.35 82.28 35.27
N PRO A 209 -42.76 82.45 33.97
CA PRO A 209 -43.60 81.63 33.05
C PRO A 209 -42.90 81.34 31.68
N THR A 210 -43.48 80.95 30.51
CA THR A 210 -44.85 80.65 29.96
C THR A 210 -44.73 79.46 28.94
N GLU A 211 -45.42 79.20 27.80
CA GLU A 211 -46.51 79.82 26.97
C GLU A 211 -47.34 78.76 26.15
N THR A 212 -47.81 79.07 24.92
CA THR A 212 -48.83 78.37 24.08
C THR A 212 -48.17 77.70 22.82
N THR A 213 -48.74 76.80 21.97
CA THR A 213 -50.12 76.42 21.57
C THR A 213 -50.23 74.99 20.93
N GLN A 214 -51.44 74.42 20.83
CA GLN A 214 -51.84 73.20 20.06
C GLN A 214 -52.50 73.60 18.70
N PRO A 215 -52.64 72.76 17.64
CA PRO A 215 -53.55 71.57 17.54
C PRO A 215 -52.85 70.31 16.93
N THR A 216 -53.30 69.05 17.06
CA THR A 216 -54.56 68.33 16.67
C THR A 216 -54.77 68.10 15.16
N GLY A 217 -54.75 66.84 14.72
CA GLY A 217 -55.20 66.38 13.39
C GLY A 217 -54.85 64.90 13.09
N SER A 218 -55.83 64.06 12.77
CA SER A 218 -55.68 62.58 12.68
C SER A 218 -56.02 62.00 11.31
N SER A 219 -55.39 60.87 10.92
CA SER A 219 -56.06 59.77 10.20
C SER A 219 -55.26 58.44 10.25
N ALA A 220 -55.86 57.35 9.75
CA ALA A 220 -55.39 55.95 9.86
C ALA A 220 -54.57 55.50 8.59
N THR A 221 -54.08 54.26 8.40
CA THR A 221 -54.77 52.95 8.57
C THR A 221 -53.86 51.70 8.48
N SER A 222 -54.24 50.63 9.21
CA SER A 222 -54.11 49.17 8.89
C SER A 222 -52.77 48.40 8.88
N LYS A 223 -52.70 47.41 9.81
CA LYS A 223 -52.11 46.03 9.72
C LYS A 223 -50.57 45.92 9.54
N TYR A 224 -49.85 45.06 10.28
CA TYR A 224 -50.10 43.63 10.59
C TYR A 224 -49.69 43.21 12.02
N ALA A 225 -49.95 41.94 12.37
CA ALA A 225 -49.61 41.25 13.63
C ALA A 225 -49.44 39.73 13.34
N PRO A 226 -48.98 38.83 14.27
CA PRO A 226 -48.76 39.03 15.71
C PRO A 226 -47.48 38.39 16.34
N SER A 227 -47.27 38.64 17.65
CA SER A 227 -46.93 37.72 18.78
C SER A 227 -46.03 36.47 18.65
N SER A 228 -45.33 35.95 19.69
CA SER A 228 -44.93 36.48 21.03
C SER A 228 -44.16 35.42 21.88
N SER A 229 -43.22 35.83 22.74
CA SER A 229 -42.81 35.15 24.01
C SER A 229 -42.17 33.72 23.94
N THR A 230 -41.50 33.14 24.96
CA THR A 230 -41.30 33.52 26.39
C THR A 230 -40.02 32.90 27.02
N LYS A 231 -39.35 33.64 27.92
CA LYS A 231 -38.69 33.24 29.21
C LYS A 231 -37.56 32.17 29.35
N GLN A 232 -36.56 32.56 30.19
CA GLN A 232 -35.74 31.76 31.15
C GLN A 232 -34.68 30.76 30.61
N ALA A 233 -33.53 30.51 31.27
CA ALA A 233 -32.82 31.16 32.40
C ALA A 233 -31.32 30.73 32.46
N ASP A 234 -30.51 31.39 33.31
CA ASP A 234 -29.04 31.21 33.43
C ASP A 234 -28.52 29.84 33.89
N THR A 235 -27.26 29.52 33.51
CA THR A 235 -26.18 29.27 34.49
C THR A 235 -24.78 29.41 33.88
N THR A 236 -23.78 29.70 34.72
CA THR A 236 -22.42 30.19 34.34
C THR A 236 -21.33 29.13 34.26
N ALA A 237 -20.28 29.40 33.45
CA ALA A 237 -18.94 28.80 33.57
C ALA A 237 -17.82 29.82 33.23
N ASP A 238 -16.59 29.57 33.68
CA ASP A 238 -15.40 30.43 33.54
C ASP A 238 -14.96 30.67 32.06
N LYS A 239 -14.43 31.83 31.61
CA LYS A 239 -13.48 32.84 32.14
C LYS A 239 -12.01 32.52 31.85
N LEU A 240 -11.33 33.45 31.15
CA LEU A 240 -9.92 33.46 30.69
C LEU A 240 -9.60 32.51 29.50
N ALA A 241 -8.66 32.81 28.58
CA ALA A 241 -8.07 34.08 28.14
C ALA A 241 -7.23 33.89 26.84
N ASN A 242 -7.04 34.97 26.08
CA ASN A 242 -5.91 35.25 25.17
C ASN A 242 -5.51 34.22 24.07
N THR A 243 -6.05 34.42 22.87
CA THR A 243 -5.24 34.55 21.64
C THR A 243 -5.80 35.77 20.86
N GLY A 244 -5.03 36.52 20.08
CA GLY A 244 -3.72 36.25 19.49
C GLY A 244 -3.85 36.46 17.98
N ASP A 245 -3.69 37.71 17.53
CA ASP A 245 -3.99 38.15 16.18
C ASP A 245 -3.06 37.54 15.11
N THR A 246 -3.64 36.94 14.05
CA THR A 246 -3.10 36.86 12.69
C THR A 246 -4.22 36.45 11.71
N ALA A 247 -4.24 37.09 10.53
CA ALA A 247 -5.26 36.92 9.49
C ALA A 247 -5.19 35.57 8.72
N PRO A 248 -6.27 35.15 8.01
CA PRO A 248 -6.43 33.78 7.54
C PRO A 248 -5.92 33.46 6.12
N SER A 249 -5.62 32.16 5.93
CA SER A 249 -5.84 31.33 4.74
C SER A 249 -5.67 31.89 3.32
N ALA A 250 -4.66 31.37 2.59
CA ALA A 250 -4.69 31.27 1.13
C ALA A 250 -3.82 30.11 0.58
N ILE A 251 -4.39 28.90 0.46
CA ILE A 251 -3.89 27.86 -0.46
C ILE A 251 -5.07 27.30 -1.25
N ALA A 252 -5.06 27.48 -2.56
CA ALA A 252 -6.13 27.03 -3.45
C ALA A 252 -5.94 25.56 -3.87
N LEU A 253 -7.04 24.80 -3.93
CA LEU A 253 -7.03 23.42 -4.37
C LEU A 253 -7.03 23.33 -5.91
N ALA A 254 -5.85 23.32 -6.52
CA ALA A 254 -5.68 23.01 -7.94
C ALA A 254 -5.45 21.50 -8.12
N GLY A 255 -6.26 20.86 -8.97
CA GLY A 255 -6.22 19.41 -9.17
C GLY A 255 -5.02 18.92 -9.98
N ILE A 256 -4.58 17.69 -9.71
CA ILE A 256 -3.57 16.98 -10.52
C ILE A 256 -4.25 15.79 -11.22
N ALA A 257 -4.10 15.73 -12.54
CA ALA A 257 -4.71 14.72 -13.39
C ALA A 257 -3.91 13.40 -13.41
N ALA A 258 -4.52 12.34 -13.94
CA ALA A 258 -3.84 11.07 -14.14
C ALA A 258 -2.75 11.16 -15.20
N ALA A 259 -1.53 10.75 -14.85
CA ALA A 259 -0.46 10.44 -15.78
C ALA A 259 0.35 9.27 -15.20
N GLY A 260 0.60 8.24 -16.00
CA GLY A 260 1.43 7.11 -15.60
C GLY A 260 2.21 6.54 -16.77
N LEU A 261 3.54 6.51 -16.67
CA LEU A 261 4.45 5.71 -17.49
C LEU A 261 5.88 5.76 -16.92
N GLY A 262 6.72 4.75 -17.21
CA GLY A 262 8.13 5.03 -17.54
C GLY A 262 9.26 4.79 -16.51
N ILE A 263 9.42 3.56 -16.02
CA ILE A 263 10.65 2.74 -16.23
C ILE A 263 12.06 3.33 -15.87
N THR A 264 12.70 2.73 -14.84
CA THR A 264 14.17 2.54 -14.59
C THR A 264 15.09 3.78 -14.46
N ALA A 265 16.09 3.81 -13.56
CA ALA A 265 17.15 2.80 -13.42
C ALA A 265 17.90 2.85 -12.06
N THR A 266 18.30 1.67 -11.57
CA THR A 266 19.22 1.49 -10.44
C THR A 266 20.32 0.50 -10.81
N ALA A 267 21.56 0.77 -10.38
CA ALA A 267 22.76 0.15 -10.95
C ALA A 267 23.14 -1.19 -10.31
N THR A 268 23.62 -2.13 -11.14
CA THR A 268 24.26 -3.38 -10.69
C THR A 268 25.68 -3.47 -11.24
N ARG A 269 26.68 -3.56 -10.36
CA ARG A 269 28.08 -3.83 -10.75
C ARG A 269 28.17 -5.20 -11.41
N ARG A 270 28.81 -5.32 -12.58
CA ARG A 270 29.37 -6.60 -13.04
C ARG A 270 30.80 -6.75 -12.55
N ILE A 271 31.08 -7.88 -11.91
CA ILE A 271 32.43 -8.29 -11.53
C ILE A 271 33.11 -8.96 -12.72
N ARG A 272 34.43 -8.76 -12.79
CA ARG A 272 35.37 -9.25 -13.81
C ARG A 272 35.48 -10.78 -13.78
N ASN A 273 35.41 -11.44 -14.94
CA ASN A 273 36.22 -12.63 -15.25
C ASN A 273 36.05 -13.10 -16.71
N SER A 274 37.16 -13.28 -17.39
CA SER A 274 37.33 -14.21 -18.52
C SER A 274 38.78 -14.69 -18.52
N LYS A 275 38.98 -15.99 -18.69
CA LYS A 275 40.21 -16.57 -19.25
C LYS A 275 39.97 -16.83 -20.73
#